data_AF-A0A8T1Q002-F1
#
_entry.id   AF-A0A8T1Q002-F1
#
_cell.length_a   1.000
_cell.length_b   1.000
_cell.length_c   1.000
_cell.angle_alpha   90.00
_cell.angle_beta   90.00
_cell.angle_gamma   90.00
#
_symmetry.space_group_name_H-M   'P 1'
#
loop_
_entity.id
_entity.type
_entity.pdbx_description
1 polymer ?
#
loop_
_entity_poly.entity_id
_entity_poly.type
_entity_poly.pdbx_seq_one_letter_code
_entity_poly.pdbx_strand_id
1 'polypeptide(L)'
;MQYEIKWFQFVIDSIPSKFLTCCNADNKTPVELFIENHGELVSNGGEWLVKTSEAYSVVAGLIATVAFATSTAVPGGVKDNIGTPILENRIPFHLFAISSLIALCFSVTALVTFLSILTSRYKATDFGKDLPLKLLIGLTSLFFSIAAMLISFCSGHLFVINDKLKYVAYTVYAATCLPVTLFAVMQFPLYFDLLDSTFRKVPRRSYMA
;
A
#
# COMPACT_ATOMS: atom_id res chain seq x y z
N MET A 1 -12.58 13.68 -4.26
CA MET A 1 -13.80 13.09 -3.68
C MET A 1 -13.84 13.09 -2.15
N GLN A 2 -12.84 12.54 -1.43
CA GLN A 2 -12.80 12.55 0.05
C GLN A 2 -13.08 13.93 0.68
N TYR A 3 -12.43 14.96 0.13
CA TYR A 3 -12.62 16.34 0.58
C TYR A 3 -14.07 16.81 0.41
N GLU A 4 -14.65 16.61 -0.78
CA GLU A 4 -16.04 16.99 -1.09
C GLU A 4 -17.04 16.33 -0.13
N ILE A 5 -16.80 15.05 0.22
CA ILE A 5 -17.65 14.33 1.18
C ILE A 5 -17.50 14.92 2.58
N LYS A 6 -16.27 15.21 3.03
CA LYS A 6 -16.05 15.84 4.35
C LYS A 6 -16.64 17.24 4.42
N TRP A 7 -16.54 18.00 3.34
CA TRP A 7 -17.14 19.33 3.23
C TRP A 7 -18.67 19.26 3.24
N PHE A 8 -19.25 18.35 2.46
CA PHE A 8 -20.69 18.13 2.43
C PHE A 8 -21.23 17.71 3.80
N GLN A 9 -20.54 16.79 4.49
CA GLN A 9 -20.87 16.39 5.85
C GLN A 9 -20.80 17.59 6.82
N PHE A 10 -19.74 18.40 6.74
CA PHE A 10 -19.60 19.60 7.57
C PHE A 10 -20.73 20.60 7.36
N VAL A 11 -21.16 20.83 6.11
CA VAL A 11 -22.28 21.71 5.79
C VAL A 11 -23.59 21.15 6.33
N ILE A 12 -23.86 19.85 6.12
CA ILE A 12 -25.07 19.16 6.63
C ILE A 12 -25.15 19.21 8.16
N ASP A 13 -24.03 18.99 8.84
CA ASP A 13 -23.98 19.00 10.30
C ASP A 13 -24.14 20.41 10.89
N SER A 14 -23.90 21.46 10.08
CA SER A 14 -24.01 22.87 10.48
C SER A 14 -25.40 23.47 10.29
N ILE A 15 -26.32 22.78 9.59
CA ILE A 15 -27.67 23.29 9.27
C ILE A 15 -28.76 22.58 10.10
N PRO A 16 -29.88 23.25 10.43
CA PRO A 16 -31.01 22.61 11.09
C PRO A 16 -31.58 21.44 10.27
N SER A 17 -31.93 20.33 10.93
CA SER A 17 -32.34 19.07 10.28
C SER A 17 -33.51 19.19 9.30
N LYS A 18 -34.40 20.18 9.49
CA LYS A 18 -35.52 20.48 8.58
C LYS A 18 -35.09 20.76 7.14
N PHE A 19 -33.87 21.27 6.93
CA PHE A 19 -33.37 21.61 5.60
C PHE A 19 -32.80 20.40 4.83
N LEU A 20 -32.58 19.26 5.50
CA LEU A 20 -32.04 18.05 4.85
C LEU A 20 -33.06 17.38 3.93
N THR A 21 -34.35 17.56 4.22
CA THR A 21 -35.47 17.04 3.44
C THR A 21 -36.09 18.08 2.52
N CYS A 22 -35.61 19.32 2.55
CA CYS A 22 -36.08 20.36 1.65
C CYS A 22 -35.53 20.12 0.24
N CYS A 23 -36.42 20.11 -0.75
CA CYS A 23 -36.02 20.01 -2.13
C CYS A 23 -35.75 21.38 -2.75
N ASN A 24 -34.90 21.42 -3.77
CA ASN A 24 -34.74 22.59 -4.63
C ASN A 24 -35.93 22.73 -5.61
N ALA A 25 -35.88 23.74 -6.50
CA ALA A 25 -36.93 23.96 -7.51
C ALA A 25 -37.14 22.77 -8.47
N ASP A 26 -36.13 21.91 -8.63
CA ASP A 26 -36.17 20.69 -9.44
C ASP A 26 -36.60 19.45 -8.64
N ASN A 27 -37.12 19.65 -7.42
CA ASN A 27 -37.54 18.60 -6.50
C ASN A 27 -36.41 17.63 -6.05
N LYS A 28 -35.15 18.10 -6.03
CA LYS A 28 -33.98 17.32 -5.59
C LYS A 28 -33.55 17.67 -4.18
N THR A 29 -33.20 16.67 -3.39
CA THR A 29 -32.60 16.81 -2.06
C THR A 29 -31.12 17.22 -2.13
N PRO A 30 -30.52 17.76 -1.05
CA PRO A 30 -29.09 18.07 -1.01
C PRO A 30 -28.18 16.86 -1.31
N VAL A 31 -28.60 15.66 -0.92
CA VAL A 31 -27.84 14.41 -1.15
C VAL A 31 -27.88 14.01 -2.63
N GLU A 32 -29.06 14.07 -3.26
CA GLU A 32 -29.20 13.78 -4.69
C GLU A 32 -28.40 14.77 -5.53
N LEU A 33 -28.49 16.06 -5.20
CA LEU A 33 -27.76 17.11 -5.89
C LEU A 33 -26.23 16.96 -5.72
N PHE A 34 -25.77 16.51 -4.55
CA PHE A 34 -24.36 16.21 -4.33
C PHE A 34 -23.88 15.04 -5.20
N ILE A 35 -24.64 13.94 -5.26
CA ILE A 35 -24.29 12.76 -6.06
C ILE A 35 -24.25 13.11 -7.55
N GLU A 36 -25.24 13.87 -8.04
CA GLU A 36 -25.31 14.29 -9.44
C GLU A 36 -24.12 15.19 -9.82
N ASN A 37 -23.84 16.22 -9.03
CA ASN A 37 -22.75 17.16 -9.32
C ASN A 37 -21.35 16.56 -9.21
N HIS A 38 -21.18 15.46 -8.45
CA HIS A 38 -19.87 14.81 -8.26
C HIS A 38 -19.76 13.46 -8.99
N GLY A 39 -20.69 13.14 -9.89
CA GLY A 39 -20.68 11.88 -10.64
C GLY A 39 -19.39 11.66 -11.44
N GLU A 40 -18.90 12.70 -12.11
CA GLU A 40 -17.62 12.64 -12.83
C GLU A 40 -16.43 12.40 -11.89
N LEU A 41 -16.41 13.07 -10.73
CA LEU A 41 -15.35 12.90 -9.75
C LEU A 41 -15.33 11.49 -9.13
N VAL A 42 -16.50 10.89 -8.95
CA VAL A 42 -16.65 9.49 -8.53
C VAL A 42 -16.15 8.53 -9.62
N SER A 43 -16.51 8.79 -10.88
CA SER A 43 -16.03 8.01 -12.02
C SER A 43 -14.51 8.06 -12.15
N ASN A 44 -13.93 9.26 -12.21
CA ASN A 44 -12.49 9.47 -12.34
C ASN A 44 -11.72 8.91 -11.13
N GLY A 45 -12.26 9.10 -9.91
CA GLY A 45 -11.68 8.52 -8.70
C GLY A 45 -11.74 6.99 -8.69
N GLY A 46 -12.82 6.40 -9.19
CA GLY A 46 -12.98 4.95 -9.31
C GLY A 46 -11.99 4.37 -10.32
N GLU A 47 -11.88 4.96 -11.50
CA GLU A 47 -10.92 4.55 -12.52
C GLU A 47 -9.48 4.65 -12.02
N TRP A 48 -9.15 5.75 -11.32
CA TRP A 48 -7.84 5.92 -10.70
C TRP A 48 -7.54 4.83 -9.65
N LEU A 49 -8.52 4.51 -8.79
CA LEU A 49 -8.38 3.43 -7.80
C LEU A 49 -8.20 2.06 -8.46
N VAL A 50 -8.93 1.78 -9.54
CA VAL A 50 -8.79 0.52 -10.30
C VAL A 50 -7.38 0.41 -10.86
N LYS A 51 -6.94 1.39 -11.67
CA LYS A 51 -5.62 1.38 -12.31
C LYS A 51 -4.48 1.26 -11.29
N THR A 52 -4.59 2.03 -10.21
CA THR A 52 -3.59 2.04 -9.14
C THR A 52 -3.56 0.71 -8.39
N SER A 53 -4.73 0.14 -8.06
CA SER A 53 -4.81 -1.13 -7.32
C SER A 53 -4.40 -2.31 -8.19
N GLU A 54 -4.67 -2.31 -9.49
CA GLU A 54 -4.15 -3.32 -10.43
C GLU A 54 -2.63 -3.29 -10.48
N ALA A 55 -2.04 -2.11 -10.70
CA ALA A 55 -0.58 -1.95 -10.75
C ALA A 55 0.08 -2.43 -9.45
N TYR A 56 -0.44 -2.02 -8.29
CA TYR A 56 0.12 -2.45 -7.00
C TYR A 56 -0.17 -3.92 -6.66
N SER A 57 -1.28 -4.50 -7.13
CA SER A 57 -1.55 -5.94 -6.99
C SER A 57 -0.49 -6.77 -7.72
N VAL A 58 -0.07 -6.34 -8.92
CA VAL A 58 1.02 -7.00 -9.66
C VAL A 58 2.32 -6.95 -8.85
N VAL A 59 2.69 -5.77 -8.32
CA VAL A 59 3.90 -5.62 -7.49
C VAL A 59 3.83 -6.47 -6.23
N ALA A 60 2.69 -6.48 -5.52
CA ALA A 60 2.47 -7.31 -4.35
C ALA A 60 2.51 -8.82 -4.66
N GLY A 61 2.00 -9.23 -5.83
CA GLY A 61 2.08 -10.63 -6.28
C GLY A 61 3.51 -11.06 -6.57
N LEU A 62 4.29 -10.20 -7.23
CA LEU A 62 5.71 -10.42 -7.51
C LEU A 62 6.51 -10.55 -6.21
N ILE A 63 6.34 -9.63 -5.26
CA ILE A 63 7.04 -9.70 -3.97
C ILE A 63 6.63 -10.94 -3.20
N ALA A 64 5.34 -11.31 -3.19
CA ALA A 64 4.88 -12.53 -2.52
C ALA A 64 5.55 -13.79 -3.11
N THR A 65 5.67 -13.86 -4.43
CA THR A 65 6.30 -15.00 -5.12
C THR A 65 7.79 -15.08 -4.79
N VAL A 66 8.51 -13.95 -4.86
CA VAL A 66 9.94 -13.93 -4.55
C VAL A 66 10.17 -14.21 -3.06
N ALA A 67 9.36 -13.65 -2.16
CA ALA A 67 9.45 -13.89 -0.71
C ALA A 67 9.13 -15.36 -0.36
N PHE A 68 8.15 -15.98 -1.02
CA PHE A 68 7.85 -17.40 -0.84
C PHE A 68 9.01 -18.30 -1.31
N ALA A 69 9.54 -18.05 -2.50
CA ALA A 69 10.71 -18.78 -3.00
C ALA A 69 11.93 -18.60 -2.09
N THR A 70 12.14 -17.38 -1.58
CA THR A 70 13.24 -17.07 -0.66
C THR A 70 13.06 -17.74 0.69
N SER A 71 11.84 -17.73 1.25
CA SER A 71 11.53 -18.35 2.55
C SER A 71 11.67 -19.87 2.53
N THR A 72 11.58 -20.50 1.36
CA THR A 72 11.71 -21.96 1.19
C THR A 72 13.13 -22.37 0.79
N ALA A 73 13.92 -21.46 0.26
CA ALA A 73 15.33 -21.68 -0.07
C ALA A 73 16.20 -21.54 1.18
N VAL A 74 16.41 -22.62 1.93
CA VAL A 74 17.27 -22.64 3.13
C VAL A 74 18.74 -22.41 2.75
N PRO A 75 19.34 -21.26 3.12
CA PRO A 75 20.74 -20.99 2.79
C PRO A 75 21.66 -22.03 3.44
N GLY A 76 22.58 -22.57 2.65
CA GLY A 76 23.53 -23.59 3.11
C GLY A 76 22.95 -24.99 3.28
N GLY A 77 21.66 -25.19 3.05
CA GLY A 77 21.00 -26.51 3.13
C GLY A 77 20.64 -26.95 4.54
N VAL A 78 20.18 -28.20 4.63
CA VAL A 78 19.70 -28.86 5.86
C VAL A 78 20.65 -29.99 6.23
N LYS A 79 20.83 -30.24 7.52
CA LYS A 79 21.64 -31.38 8.00
C LYS A 79 20.89 -32.68 7.75
N ASP A 80 21.46 -33.60 6.96
CA ASP A 80 20.82 -34.84 6.49
C ASP A 80 20.23 -35.73 7.61
N ASN A 81 20.79 -35.68 8.82
CA ASN A 81 20.38 -36.56 9.92
C ASN A 81 19.36 -35.94 10.89
N ILE A 82 19.20 -34.61 10.89
CA ILE A 82 18.44 -33.88 11.92
C ILE A 82 17.36 -32.99 11.30
N GLY A 83 17.50 -32.62 10.02
CA GLY A 83 16.56 -31.74 9.32
C GLY A 83 16.64 -30.27 9.76
N THR A 84 17.68 -29.88 10.52
CA THR A 84 17.89 -28.47 10.91
C THR A 84 18.80 -27.72 9.94
N PRO A 85 18.60 -26.40 9.75
CA PRO A 85 19.44 -25.61 8.86
C PRO A 85 20.90 -25.61 9.28
N ILE A 86 21.81 -25.77 8.33
CA ILE A 86 23.26 -25.82 8.61
C ILE A 86 23.76 -24.49 9.21
N LEU A 87 23.16 -23.37 8.81
CA LEU A 87 23.54 -22.02 9.22
C LEU A 87 22.69 -21.46 10.36
N GLU A 88 21.91 -22.29 11.07
CA GLU A 88 20.96 -21.87 12.11
C GLU A 88 21.58 -20.99 13.19
N ASN A 89 22.84 -21.20 13.57
CA ASN A 89 23.52 -20.45 14.63
C ASN A 89 24.07 -19.08 14.19
N ARG A 90 23.82 -18.66 12.94
CA ARG A 90 24.34 -17.40 12.38
C ARG A 90 23.26 -16.33 12.43
N ILE A 91 23.57 -15.16 12.99
CA ILE A 91 22.62 -14.02 13.06
C ILE A 91 22.02 -13.66 11.69
N PRO A 92 22.78 -13.62 10.57
CA PRO A 92 22.20 -13.36 9.25
C PRO A 92 21.16 -14.38 8.80
N PHE A 93 21.21 -15.61 9.31
CA PHE A 93 20.24 -16.66 8.97
C PHE A 93 18.89 -16.36 9.60
N HIS A 94 18.86 -15.98 10.89
CA HIS A 94 17.62 -15.59 11.56
C HIS A 94 17.01 -14.33 10.94
N LEU A 95 17.83 -13.31 10.62
CA LEU A 95 17.37 -12.11 9.94
C LEU A 95 16.77 -12.43 8.55
N PHE A 96 17.43 -13.29 7.79
CA PHE A 96 16.93 -13.79 6.50
C PHE A 96 15.58 -14.50 6.64
N ALA A 97 15.47 -15.46 7.56
CA ALA A 97 14.28 -16.29 7.71
C ALA A 97 13.07 -15.47 8.18
N ILE A 98 13.25 -14.66 9.23
CA ILE A 98 12.18 -13.84 9.81
C ILE A 98 11.74 -12.76 8.81
N SER A 99 12.69 -12.06 8.17
CA SER A 99 12.35 -10.98 7.24
C SER A 99 11.68 -11.51 5.97
N SER A 100 12.06 -12.70 5.47
CA SER A 100 11.36 -13.37 4.35
C SER A 100 9.91 -13.65 4.67
N LEU A 101 9.63 -14.17 5.87
CA LEU A 101 8.26 -14.48 6.30
C LEU A 101 7.42 -13.20 6.46
N ILE A 102 8.00 -12.17 7.08
CA ILE A 102 7.37 -10.86 7.21
C ILE A 102 7.06 -10.28 5.82
N ALA A 103 8.03 -10.32 4.89
CA ALA A 103 7.84 -9.84 3.53
C ALA A 103 6.66 -10.55 2.87
N LEU A 104 6.58 -11.88 2.98
CA LEU A 104 5.49 -12.68 2.42
C LEU A 104 4.12 -12.30 3.02
N CYS A 105 4.01 -12.28 4.34
CA CYS A 105 2.74 -11.98 5.03
C CYS A 105 2.18 -10.61 4.67
N PHE A 106 3.04 -9.58 4.69
CA PHE A 106 2.65 -8.23 4.32
C PHE A 106 2.36 -8.12 2.82
N SER A 107 3.10 -8.82 1.95
CA SER A 107 2.81 -8.81 0.52
C SER A 107 1.44 -9.40 0.19
N VAL A 108 1.09 -10.52 0.81
CA VAL A 108 -0.24 -11.15 0.66
C VAL A 108 -1.33 -10.24 1.21
N THR A 109 -1.09 -9.57 2.33
CA THR A 109 -2.05 -8.62 2.92
C THR A 109 -2.28 -7.41 1.98
N ALA A 110 -1.22 -6.86 1.42
CA ALA A 110 -1.29 -5.81 0.39
C ALA A 110 -2.09 -6.29 -0.83
N LEU A 111 -1.80 -7.49 -1.33
CA LEU A 111 -2.50 -8.07 -2.48
C LEU A 111 -4.00 -8.24 -2.22
N VAL A 112 -4.39 -8.83 -1.08
CA VAL A 112 -5.80 -9.01 -0.71
C VAL A 112 -6.52 -7.66 -0.57
N THR A 113 -5.86 -6.65 0.00
CA THR A 113 -6.45 -5.32 0.17
C THR A 113 -6.62 -4.58 -1.16
N PHE A 114 -5.65 -4.66 -2.08
CA PHE A 114 -5.82 -4.09 -3.44
C PHE A 114 -6.89 -4.83 -4.25
N LEU A 115 -6.97 -6.16 -4.17
CA LEU A 115 -8.07 -6.93 -4.78
C LEU A 115 -9.44 -6.55 -4.17
N SER A 116 -9.49 -6.23 -2.87
CA SER A 116 -10.70 -5.73 -2.22
C SER A 116 -11.13 -4.36 -2.74
N ILE A 117 -10.19 -3.52 -3.18
CA ILE A 117 -10.51 -2.26 -3.86
C ILE A 117 -11.10 -2.56 -5.23
N LEU A 118 -10.46 -3.42 -6.04
CA LEU A 118 -10.93 -3.79 -7.38
C LEU A 118 -12.34 -4.38 -7.39
N THR A 119 -12.71 -5.11 -6.34
CA THR A 119 -14.04 -5.73 -6.18
C THR A 119 -15.07 -4.82 -5.50
N SER A 120 -14.72 -3.57 -5.17
CA SER A 120 -15.62 -2.61 -4.52
C SER A 120 -16.67 -2.07 -5.49
N ARG A 121 -17.77 -1.52 -4.95
CA ARG A 121 -18.90 -0.98 -5.73
C ARG A 121 -18.72 0.48 -6.14
N TYR A 122 -17.68 1.16 -5.67
CA TYR A 122 -17.35 2.55 -5.99
C TYR A 122 -18.51 3.54 -5.83
N LYS A 123 -19.33 3.40 -4.78
CA LYS A 123 -20.37 4.40 -4.51
C LYS A 123 -19.74 5.68 -3.98
N ALA A 124 -20.38 6.83 -4.21
CA ALA A 124 -19.91 8.13 -3.70
C ALA A 124 -19.59 8.10 -2.21
N THR A 125 -20.37 7.39 -1.39
CA THR A 125 -20.16 7.23 0.06
C THR A 125 -18.87 6.48 0.41
N ASP A 126 -18.46 5.53 -0.42
CA ASP A 126 -17.32 4.65 -0.17
C ASP A 126 -16.00 5.42 -0.30
N PHE A 127 -15.98 6.48 -1.10
CA PHE A 127 -14.84 7.40 -1.24
C PHE A 127 -14.59 8.24 0.00
N GLY A 128 -15.50 8.28 0.98
CA GLY A 128 -15.33 9.08 2.19
C GLY A 128 -14.31 8.48 3.15
N LYS A 129 -14.40 7.17 3.37
CA LYS A 129 -13.58 6.45 4.37
C LYS A 129 -13.13 5.07 3.91
N ASP A 130 -14.02 4.25 3.36
CA ASP A 130 -13.74 2.83 3.08
C ASP A 130 -12.64 2.64 2.02
N LEU A 131 -12.83 3.20 0.82
CA LEU A 131 -11.86 3.08 -0.29
C LEU A 131 -10.48 3.69 0.06
N PRO A 132 -10.39 4.92 0.61
CA PRO A 132 -9.12 5.49 1.01
C PRO A 132 -8.41 4.72 2.11
N LEU A 133 -9.16 4.17 3.08
CA LEU A 133 -8.57 3.38 4.16
C LEU A 133 -8.03 2.06 3.64
N LYS A 134 -8.76 1.37 2.75
CA LYS A 134 -8.26 0.16 2.06
C LYS A 134 -6.99 0.45 1.27
N LEU A 135 -6.96 1.57 0.54
CA LEU A 135 -5.78 1.99 -0.22
C LEU A 135 -4.59 2.25 0.71
N LEU A 136 -4.81 2.94 1.84
CA LEU A 136 -3.78 3.21 2.83
C LEU A 136 -3.24 1.92 3.47
N ILE A 137 -4.11 1.00 3.87
CA ILE A 137 -3.72 -0.31 4.41
C ILE A 137 -2.92 -1.11 3.37
N GLY A 138 -3.35 -1.11 2.11
CA GLY A 138 -2.62 -1.78 1.03
C GLY A 138 -1.22 -1.20 0.82
N LEU A 139 -1.11 0.13 0.74
CA LEU A 139 0.17 0.82 0.57
C LEU A 139 1.12 0.63 1.75
N THR A 140 0.62 0.80 2.99
CA THR A 140 1.44 0.53 4.21
C THR A 140 1.99 -0.88 4.22
N SER A 141 1.13 -1.85 3.92
CA SER A 141 1.51 -3.25 3.91
C SER A 141 2.54 -3.55 2.81
N LEU A 142 2.36 -2.97 1.62
CA LEU A 142 3.29 -3.09 0.51
C LEU A 142 4.67 -2.52 0.84
N PHE A 143 4.74 -1.32 1.43
CA PHE A 143 6.02 -0.71 1.80
C PHE A 143 6.77 -1.53 2.86
N PHE A 144 6.06 -2.05 3.86
CA PHE A 144 6.66 -2.90 4.87
C PHE A 144 7.19 -4.21 4.26
N SER A 145 6.44 -4.78 3.30
CA SER A 145 6.87 -5.96 2.54
C SER A 145 8.15 -5.70 1.73
N ILE A 146 8.23 -4.58 1.01
CA ILE A 146 9.42 -4.18 0.25
C ILE A 146 10.63 -4.05 1.18
N ALA A 147 10.48 -3.35 2.30
CA ALA A 147 11.56 -3.17 3.27
C ALA A 147 12.05 -4.51 3.85
N ALA A 148 11.12 -5.37 4.27
CA ALA A 148 11.45 -6.70 4.79
C ALA A 148 12.13 -7.59 3.72
N MET A 149 11.69 -7.50 2.47
CA MET A 149 12.28 -8.24 1.35
C MET A 149 13.73 -7.79 1.10
N LEU A 150 14.01 -6.48 1.15
CA LEU A 150 15.39 -5.96 1.03
C LEU A 150 16.28 -6.45 2.18
N ILE A 151 15.77 -6.44 3.42
CA ILE A 151 16.52 -6.95 4.58
C ILE A 151 16.82 -8.45 4.43
N SER A 152 15.83 -9.23 3.98
CA SER A 152 16.00 -10.65 3.69
C SER A 152 17.08 -10.86 2.62
N PHE A 153 16.96 -10.19 1.47
CA PHE A 153 17.91 -10.30 0.38
C PHE A 153 19.33 -9.95 0.81
N CYS A 154 19.52 -8.83 1.52
CA CYS A 154 20.81 -8.44 2.07
C CYS A 154 21.37 -9.52 3.00
N SER A 155 20.55 -10.03 3.93
CA SER A 155 20.97 -11.04 4.91
C SER A 155 21.33 -12.38 4.26
N GLY A 156 20.53 -12.84 3.29
CA GLY A 156 20.77 -14.08 2.55
C GLY A 156 22.02 -14.00 1.68
N HIS A 157 22.22 -12.87 1.00
CA HIS A 157 23.36 -12.69 0.10
C HIS A 157 24.69 -12.50 0.85
N LEU A 158 24.69 -12.19 2.15
CA LEU A 158 25.89 -12.30 3.01
C LEU A 158 26.48 -13.72 3.04
N PHE A 159 25.68 -14.76 2.78
CA PHE A 159 26.18 -16.13 2.68
C PHE A 159 26.84 -16.44 1.33
N VAL A 160 26.58 -15.63 0.31
CA VAL A 160 27.12 -15.80 -1.06
C VAL A 160 28.42 -15.02 -1.25
N ILE A 161 28.58 -13.88 -0.56
CA ILE A 161 29.75 -13.01 -0.72
C ILE A 161 30.99 -13.62 -0.05
N ASN A 162 31.99 -13.93 -0.87
CA ASN A 162 33.34 -14.28 -0.42
C ASN A 162 34.20 -13.01 -0.24
N ASP A 163 35.22 -13.04 0.63
CA ASP A 163 36.05 -11.86 0.97
C ASP A 163 36.64 -11.12 -0.25
N LYS A 164 36.94 -11.85 -1.33
CA LYS A 164 37.49 -11.29 -2.57
C LYS A 164 36.48 -10.49 -3.44
N LEU A 165 35.17 -10.67 -3.22
CA LEU A 165 34.11 -10.06 -4.05
C LEU A 165 33.36 -8.94 -3.32
N LYS A 166 33.77 -8.57 -2.11
CA LYS A 166 33.09 -7.55 -1.28
C LYS A 166 32.94 -6.20 -1.97
N TYR A 167 33.96 -5.74 -2.70
CA TYR A 167 33.92 -4.45 -3.40
C TYR A 167 32.91 -4.42 -4.56
N VAL A 168 32.86 -5.50 -5.35
CA VAL A 168 31.88 -5.65 -6.44
C VAL A 168 30.47 -5.77 -5.87
N ALA A 169 30.29 -6.52 -4.78
CA ALA A 169 29.00 -6.66 -4.12
C ALA A 169 28.46 -5.32 -3.60
N TYR A 170 29.28 -4.48 -2.97
CA TYR A 170 28.85 -3.17 -2.48
C TYR A 170 28.37 -2.24 -3.62
N THR A 171 29.07 -2.29 -4.76
CA THR A 171 28.69 -1.53 -5.96
C THR A 171 27.35 -2.02 -6.53
N VAL A 172 27.15 -3.34 -6.58
CA VAL A 172 25.88 -3.93 -7.01
C VAL A 172 24.75 -3.56 -6.06
N TYR A 173 24.94 -3.63 -4.73
CA TYR A 173 23.90 -3.21 -3.77
C TYR A 173 23.51 -1.75 -3.92
N ALA A 174 24.49 -0.85 -4.08
CA ALA A 174 24.21 0.57 -4.32
C ALA A 174 23.37 0.76 -5.59
N ALA A 175 23.71 0.05 -6.67
CA ALA A 175 22.97 0.08 -7.93
C ALA A 175 21.56 -0.50 -7.79
N THR A 176 21.36 -1.63 -7.10
CA THR A 176 20.05 -2.28 -6.96
C THR A 176 19.12 -1.55 -5.99
N CYS A 177 19.68 -0.88 -4.97
CA CYS A 177 18.89 -0.10 -4.00
C CYS A 177 18.41 1.24 -4.58
N LEU A 178 19.10 1.77 -5.60
CA LEU A 178 18.79 3.07 -6.21
C LEU A 178 17.38 3.11 -6.87
N PRO A 179 16.97 2.14 -7.71
CA PRO A 179 15.60 2.11 -8.25
C PRO A 179 14.53 1.98 -7.16
N VAL A 180 14.78 1.17 -6.12
CA VAL A 180 13.81 0.92 -5.05
C VAL A 180 13.63 2.17 -4.18
N THR A 181 14.74 2.85 -3.85
CA THR A 181 14.71 4.10 -3.09
C THR A 181 14.07 5.23 -3.88
N LEU A 182 14.37 5.38 -5.18
CA LEU A 182 13.71 6.35 -6.06
C LEU A 182 12.20 6.10 -6.15
N PHE A 183 11.79 4.84 -6.32
CA PHE A 183 10.37 4.47 -6.34
C PHE A 183 9.67 4.81 -5.02
N ALA A 184 10.31 4.52 -3.89
CA ALA A 184 9.77 4.88 -2.58
C ALA A 184 9.61 6.41 -2.44
N VAL A 185 10.65 7.19 -2.78
CA VAL A 185 10.62 8.66 -2.75
C VAL A 185 9.50 9.23 -3.62
N MET A 186 9.27 8.67 -4.81
CA MET A 186 8.19 9.11 -5.70
C MET A 186 6.79 8.78 -5.17
N GLN A 187 6.63 7.72 -4.38
CA GLN A 187 5.33 7.32 -3.84
C GLN A 187 5.02 7.86 -2.44
N PHE A 188 6.03 8.36 -1.72
CA PHE A 188 5.83 8.98 -0.41
C PHE A 188 4.86 10.18 -0.43
N PRO A 189 4.87 11.10 -1.42
CA PRO A 189 3.92 12.20 -1.48
C PRO A 189 2.46 11.71 -1.49
N LEU A 190 2.13 10.74 -2.35
CA LEU A 190 0.80 10.15 -2.42
C LEU A 190 0.38 9.53 -1.08
N TYR A 191 1.30 8.81 -0.44
CA TYR A 191 1.05 8.18 0.85
C TYR A 191 0.78 9.20 1.97
N PHE A 192 1.59 10.26 2.04
CA PHE A 192 1.39 11.34 3.02
C PHE A 192 0.13 12.14 2.75
N ASP A 193 -0.19 12.40 1.48
CA ASP A 193 -1.43 13.07 1.09
C ASP A 193 -2.66 12.27 1.51
N LEU A 194 -2.64 10.94 1.31
CA LEU A 194 -3.71 10.04 1.76
C LEU A 194 -3.83 9.97 3.29
N LEU A 195 -2.71 9.96 4.01
CA LEU A 195 -2.70 10.01 5.47
C LEU A 195 -3.32 11.32 5.97
N ASP A 196 -2.85 12.45 5.47
CA ASP A 196 -3.33 13.78 5.87
C ASP A 196 -4.82 13.94 5.51
N SER A 197 -5.20 13.54 4.29
CA SER A 197 -6.59 13.60 3.83
C SER A 197 -7.53 12.73 4.66
N THR A 198 -7.06 11.57 5.14
CA THR A 198 -7.89 10.62 5.90
C THR A 198 -8.04 11.07 7.35
N PHE A 199 -6.95 11.46 8.02
CA PHE A 199 -6.96 11.78 9.45
C PHE A 199 -7.35 13.22 9.79
N ARG A 200 -7.23 14.18 8.85
CA ARG A 200 -7.68 15.56 9.13
C ARG A 200 -9.20 15.63 9.30
N LYS A 201 -9.61 16.27 10.40
CA LYS A 201 -11.01 16.54 10.73
C LYS A 201 -11.59 17.74 10.01
N VAL A 202 -10.78 18.78 9.76
CA VAL A 202 -11.24 20.03 9.15
C VAL A 202 -10.87 20.04 7.66
N PRO A 203 -11.83 20.29 6.77
CA PRO A 203 -11.55 20.48 5.35
C PRO A 203 -10.67 21.73 5.16
N ARG A 204 -9.44 21.56 4.68
CA ARG A 204 -8.65 22.65 4.08
C ARG A 204 -8.61 22.41 2.58
N ARG A 205 -9.02 23.39 1.76
CA ARG A 205 -8.75 23.38 0.32
C ARG A 205 -7.24 23.30 0.12
N SER A 206 -6.74 22.19 -0.43
CA SER A 206 -5.36 22.14 -0.91
C SER A 206 -5.31 22.87 -2.25
N TYR A 207 -4.99 24.16 -2.22
CA TYR A 207 -4.51 24.85 -3.41
C TYR A 207 -3.05 24.46 -3.63
N MET A 208 -2.79 23.26 -4.12
CA MET A 208 -1.53 22.92 -4.77
C MET A 208 -1.83 21.95 -5.92
N ALA A 209 -1.92 22.55 -7.10
CA ALA A 209 -1.78 21.88 -8.39
C ALA A 209 -0.30 21.66 -8.70
#